data_AF-A0A7C1SML9-F1
#
_entry.id   AF-A0A7C1SML9-F1
#
_cell.length_a   1.000
_cell.length_b   1.000
_cell.length_c   1.000
_cell.angle_alpha   90.00
_cell.angle_beta   90.00
_cell.angle_gamma   90.00
#
_symmetry.space_group_name_H-M   'P 1'
#
loop_
_entity.id
_entity.type
_entity.pdbx_description
1 polymer ?
#
loop_
_entity_poly.entity_id
_entity_poly.type
_entity_poly.pdbx_seq_one_letter_code
_entity_poly.pdbx_strand_id
1 'polypeptide(L)' 'SEIDGKSILGILTLAAVKGSQITLIVSGKDQATALKALVALINNKFQEEE' A
#
# COMPACT_ATOMS: atom_id res chain seq x y z
N SER A 1 -6.33 -12.18 -2.56
CA SER A 1 -5.03 -12.82 -2.30
C SER A 1 -4.21 -11.88 -1.45
N GLU A 2 -3.43 -12.40 -0.48
CA GLU A 2 -2.48 -11.60 0.29
C GLU A 2 -1.12 -11.62 -0.41
N ILE A 3 -0.43 -10.47 -0.44
CA ILE A 3 0.90 -10.31 -1.05
C ILE A 3 1.81 -9.56 -0.08
N ASP A 4 3.12 -9.71 -0.25
CA ASP A 4 4.09 -8.90 0.50
C ASP A 4 4.15 -7.49 -0.09
N GLY A 5 3.75 -6.49 0.71
CA GLY A 5 3.77 -5.08 0.34
C GLY A 5 5.16 -4.48 0.15
N LYS A 6 6.24 -5.22 0.42
CA LYS A 6 7.63 -4.84 0.12
C LYS A 6 8.16 -5.47 -1.18
N SER A 7 7.40 -6.39 -1.78
CA SER A 7 7.78 -7.06 -3.02
C SER A 7 7.14 -6.39 -4.23
N ILE A 8 7.95 -5.73 -5.07
CA ILE A 8 7.46 -5.11 -6.31
C ILE A 8 6.76 -6.14 -7.23
N LEU A 9 7.31 -7.35 -7.32
CA LEU A 9 6.70 -8.42 -8.11
C LEU A 9 5.35 -8.86 -7.53
N GLY A 10 5.24 -8.97 -6.20
CA GLY A 10 3.98 -9.30 -5.53
C GLY A 10 2.90 -8.24 -5.72
N ILE A 11 3.29 -6.96 -5.72
CA ILE A 11 2.37 -5.85 -6.00
C ILE A 11 1.91 -5.88 -7.46
N LEU A 12 2.80 -6.16 -8.42
CA LEU A 12 2.43 -6.28 -9.83
C LEU A 12 1.47 -7.46 -10.08
N THR A 13 1.65 -8.59 -9.39
CA THR A 13 0.74 -9.74 -9.52
C THR A 13 -0.60 -9.55 -8.82
N LEU A 14 -0.68 -8.65 -7.82
CA LEU A 14 -1.97 -8.25 -7.23
C LEU A 14 -2.88 -7.58 -8.27
N ALA A 15 -2.28 -6.92 -9.28
CA ALA A 15 -2.97 -6.29 -10.40
C ALA A 15 -4.15 -5.39 -9.97
N ALA A 16 -3.98 -4.68 -8.85
CA ALA A 16 -5.01 -3.79 -8.33
C ALA A 16 -5.14 -2.55 -9.24
N VAL A 17 -6.36 -2.28 -9.68
CA VAL A 17 -6.71 -1.11 -10.52
C VAL A 17 -7.37 -0.02 -9.69
N LYS A 18 -7.48 1.20 -10.23
CA LYS A 18 -8.24 2.30 -9.60
C LYS A 18 -9.64 1.83 -9.21
N GLY A 19 -10.04 2.08 -7.97
CA GLY A 19 -11.32 1.62 -7.41
C GLY A 19 -11.27 0.25 -6.73
N SER A 20 -10.15 -0.48 -6.81
CA SER A 20 -9.96 -1.70 -6.03
C SER A 20 -9.93 -1.39 -4.54
N GLN A 21 -10.58 -2.23 -3.74
CA GLN A 21 -10.45 -2.18 -2.28
C GLN A 21 -9.27 -3.03 -1.83
N ILE A 22 -8.37 -2.45 -1.05
CA ILE A 22 -7.16 -3.11 -0.53
C ILE A 22 -7.17 -3.00 0.99
N THR A 23 -6.79 -4.08 1.67
CA THR A 23 -6.54 -4.08 3.12
C THR A 23 -5.04 -4.06 3.36
N LEU A 24 -4.56 -3.10 4.15
CA LEU A 24 -3.15 -3.03 4.56
C LEU A 24 -2.95 -3.78 5.88
N ILE A 25 -2.04 -4.76 5.88
CA ILE A 25 -1.61 -5.49 7.08
C ILE A 25 -0.18 -5.06 7.38
N VAL A 26 0.04 -4.47 8.56
CA VAL A 26 1.35 -3.95 8.97
C VAL A 26 1.67 -4.46 10.36
N SER A 27 2.82 -5.11 10.51
CA SER A 27 3.29 -5.69 11.78
C SER A 27 4.77 -5.40 11.97
N GLY A 28 5.16 -5.04 13.19
CA GLY A 28 6.55 -4.75 13.51
C GLY A 28 6.69 -3.64 14.54
N LYS A 29 7.92 -3.37 14.97
CA LYS A 29 8.22 -2.34 15.98
C LYS A 29 7.82 -0.93 15.53
N ASP A 30 7.77 -0.69 14.23
CA ASP A 30 7.45 0.58 13.57
C ASP A 30 6.07 0.60 12.92
N GLN A 31 5.20 -0.39 13.19
CA GLN A 31 3.93 -0.57 12.48
C GLN A 31 3.03 0.67 12.44
N ALA A 32 2.97 1.43 13.55
CA ALA A 32 2.13 2.62 13.63
C ALA A 32 2.65 3.74 12.71
N THR A 33 3.96 3.95 12.68
CA THR A 33 4.61 4.94 11.83
C THR A 33 4.53 4.53 10.36
N ALA A 34 4.79 3.25 10.05
CA ALA A 34 4.71 2.72 8.70
C ALA A 34 3.28 2.82 8.14
N LEU A 35 2.27 2.43 8.92
CA LEU A 35 0.87 2.55 8.52
C LEU A 35 0.48 4.01 8.26
N LYS A 36 0.88 4.94 9.15
CA LYS A 36 0.61 6.37 8.96
C LYS A 36 1.25 6.91 7.68
N ALA A 37 2.49 6.54 7.39
CA ALA A 37 3.20 6.96 6.18
C ALA A 37 2.55 6.41 4.91
N LEU A 38 2.20 5.13 4.90
CA LEU A 38 1.52 4.48 3.76
C LEU A 38 0.15 5.11 3.48
N VAL A 39 -0.66 5.33 4.52
CA VAL A 39 -1.97 5.99 4.37
C VAL A 39 -1.80 7.43 3.86
N ALA A 40 -0.84 8.19 4.38
CA ALA A 40 -0.57 9.55 3.90
C ALA A 40 -0.16 9.57 2.43
N LEU A 41 0.71 8.64 2.00
CA LEU A 41 1.14 8.51 0.61
C LEU A 41 -0.03 8.19 -0.33
N ILE A 42 -0.87 7.22 0.02
CA ILE A 42 -2.02 6.79 -0.77
C ILE A 42 -3.08 7.89 -0.85
N ASN A 43 -3.40 8.54 0.28
CA ASN A 43 -4.37 9.64 0.33
C ASN A 43 -3.90 10.87 -0.45
N ASN A 44 -2.57 11.07 -0.54
CA ASN A 44 -1.98 12.10 -1.38
C ASN A 44 -1.80 11.66 -2.85
N LYS A 45 -2.49 10.60 -3.28
CA LYS A 45 -2.45 10.06 -4.65
C LYS A 45 -1.03 9.91 -5.21
N PHE A 46 -0.08 9.45 -4.38
CA PHE A 46 1.33 9.31 -4.77
C PHE A 46 1.99 10.60 -5.31
N GLN A 47 1.45 11.77 -4.99
CA GLN A 47 1.88 13.09 -5.48
C GLN A 47 1.72 13.27 -6.99
N GLU A 48 0.82 12.51 -7.62
CA GLU A 48 0.50 12.63 -9.04
C GLU A 48 -0.58 13.70 -9.26
N GLU A 49 -0.43 14.53 -10.30
CA GLU A 49 -1.37 15.63 -10.62
C GLU A 49 -2.61 15.19 -11.42
N GLU A 50 -2.82 13.88 -11.57
CA GLU A 50 -3.86 13.20 -12.37
C GLU A 50 -3.55 12.99 -13.85
#